data_AF-A0A6J3MEE6-F1
#
_entry.id   AF-A0A6J3MEE6-F1
#
_cell.length_a   1.000
_cell.length_b   1.000
_cell.length_c   1.000
_cell.angle_alpha   90.00
_cell.angle_beta   90.00
_cell.angle_gamma   90.00
#
_symmetry.space_group_name_H-M   'P 1'
#
loop_
_entity.id
_entity.type
_entity.pdbx_description
1 polymer ?
#
loop_
_entity_poly.entity_id
_entity_poly.type
_entity_poly.pdbx_seq_one_letter_code
_entity_poly.pdbx_strand_id
1 'polypeptide(L)'
;MINVKEKKAEAEVKAKEDEQKAREEVESRKGDVQRREKEARRQELEDAKVMTFARHADDKGLNEELKERERWNDPMARLLATKKSSSATGSGKSRSSGKSYQGAFEPNRYGIKPGWRWDGVDRGNGFERKWFAARNRVKDQENLEYAWQMDE
;
A
#
# COMPACT_ATOMS: atom_id res chain seq x y z
N MET A 1 -48.35 -18.99 30.20
CA MET A 1 -48.38 -17.75 29.40
C MET A 1 -46.95 -17.48 28.95
N ILE A 2 -46.66 -17.44 27.65
CA ILE A 2 -45.29 -17.25 27.15
C ILE A 2 -44.89 -15.79 27.40
N ASN A 3 -43.74 -15.58 28.05
CA ASN A 3 -43.27 -14.23 28.40
C ASN A 3 -42.68 -13.55 27.15
N VAL A 4 -43.49 -12.76 26.45
CA VAL A 4 -43.16 -12.15 25.14
C VAL A 4 -41.93 -11.24 25.20
N LYS A 5 -41.66 -10.63 26.35
CA LYS A 5 -40.48 -9.77 26.55
C LYS A 5 -39.17 -10.56 26.52
N GLU A 6 -39.14 -11.74 27.14
CA GLU A 6 -37.96 -12.61 27.17
C GLU A 6 -37.65 -13.16 25.78
N LYS A 7 -38.67 -13.58 25.02
CA LYS A 7 -38.51 -14.03 23.63
C LYS A 7 -38.02 -12.93 22.68
N LYS A 8 -38.41 -11.67 22.89
CA LYS A 8 -37.89 -10.53 22.12
C LYS A 8 -36.43 -10.23 22.45
N ALA A 9 -36.08 -10.27 23.74
CA ALA A 9 -34.69 -10.08 24.18
C ALA A 9 -33.77 -11.18 23.63
N GLU A 10 -34.22 -12.44 23.67
CA GLU A 10 -33.48 -13.59 23.10
C GLU A 10 -33.30 -13.45 21.57
N ALA A 11 -34.34 -13.00 20.85
CA ALA A 11 -34.24 -12.72 19.42
C ALA A 11 -33.28 -11.56 19.10
N GLU A 12 -33.24 -10.52 19.93
CA GLU A 12 -32.33 -9.39 19.76
C GLU A 12 -30.87 -9.77 20.05
N VAL A 13 -30.62 -10.59 21.08
CA VAL A 13 -29.29 -11.14 21.37
C VAL A 13 -28.83 -12.03 20.22
N LYS A 14 -29.68 -12.94 19.74
CA LYS A 14 -29.37 -13.81 18.60
C LYS A 14 -29.08 -13.00 17.33
N ALA A 15 -29.89 -11.97 17.04
CA ALA A 15 -29.65 -11.09 15.89
C ALA A 15 -28.30 -10.36 15.99
N LYS A 16 -27.91 -9.89 17.18
CA LYS A 16 -26.59 -9.28 17.42
C LYS A 16 -25.46 -10.29 17.26
N GLU A 17 -25.61 -11.52 17.75
CA GLU A 17 -24.61 -12.57 17.58
C GLU A 17 -24.42 -12.96 16.11
N ASP A 18 -25.52 -13.11 15.36
CA ASP A 18 -25.48 -13.41 13.93
C ASP A 18 -24.82 -12.27 13.14
N GLU A 19 -25.08 -11.01 13.52
CA GLU A 19 -24.42 -9.84 12.95
C GLU A 19 -22.91 -9.81 13.26
N GLN A 20 -22.50 -10.11 14.49
CA GLN A 20 -21.08 -10.17 14.86
C GLN A 20 -20.35 -11.27 14.09
N LYS A 21 -20.94 -12.47 13.98
CA LYS A 21 -20.38 -13.57 13.19
C LYS A 21 -20.24 -13.21 11.72
N ALA A 22 -21.25 -12.55 11.13
CA ALA A 22 -21.17 -12.07 9.75
C ALA A 22 -20.04 -11.05 9.56
N ARG A 23 -19.84 -10.13 10.52
CA ARG A 23 -18.74 -9.15 10.50
C ARG A 23 -17.37 -9.83 10.62
N GLU A 24 -17.24 -10.80 11.52
CA GLU A 24 -16.01 -11.59 11.69
C GLU A 24 -15.68 -12.41 10.45
N GLU A 25 -16.67 -13.01 9.80
CA GLU A 25 -16.50 -13.72 8.54
C GLU A 25 -15.98 -12.77 7.44
N VAL A 26 -16.58 -11.59 7.31
CA VAL A 26 -16.12 -10.58 6.34
C VAL A 26 -14.71 -10.11 6.65
N GLU A 27 -14.37 -9.86 7.91
CA GLU A 27 -13.02 -9.41 8.30
C GLU A 27 -11.97 -10.51 8.14
N SER A 28 -12.30 -11.78 8.44
CA SER A 28 -11.38 -12.92 8.25
C SER A 28 -11.07 -13.20 6.77
N ARG A 29 -11.97 -12.84 5.86
CA ARG A 29 -11.76 -12.92 4.41
C ARG A 29 -10.86 -11.80 3.86
N LYS A 30 -10.57 -10.75 4.64
CA LYS A 30 -9.73 -9.63 4.19
C LYS A 30 -8.26 -10.00 4.22
N GLY A 31 -7.50 -9.39 3.31
CA GLY A 31 -6.05 -9.54 3.28
C GLY A 31 -5.36 -8.78 4.41
N ASP A 32 -4.22 -9.29 4.88
CA ASP A 32 -3.42 -8.64 5.93
C ASP A 32 -3.01 -7.21 5.57
N VAL A 33 -2.69 -6.95 4.30
CA VAL A 33 -2.33 -5.62 3.80
C VAL A 33 -3.50 -4.65 3.95
N GLN A 34 -4.70 -5.06 3.56
CA GLN A 34 -5.91 -4.23 3.68
C GLN A 34 -6.23 -3.90 5.15
N ARG A 35 -6.01 -4.87 6.05
CA ARG A 35 -6.17 -4.65 7.50
C ARG A 35 -5.16 -3.64 8.04
N ARG A 36 -3.89 -3.75 7.63
CA ARG A 36 -2.83 -2.79 8.00
C ARG A 36 -3.10 -1.40 7.45
N GLU A 37 -3.56 -1.29 6.20
CA GLU A 37 -3.95 0.00 5.60
C GLU A 37 -5.13 0.63 6.32
N LYS A 38 -6.14 -0.15 6.71
CA LYS A 38 -7.28 0.32 7.53
C LYS A 38 -6.81 0.87 8.88
N GLU A 39 -5.84 0.22 9.51
CA GLU A 39 -5.26 0.66 10.77
C GLU A 39 -4.39 1.92 10.60
N ALA A 40 -3.52 1.96 9.60
CA ALA A 40 -2.71 3.13 9.27
C ALA A 40 -3.59 4.34 8.99
N ARG A 41 -4.64 4.18 8.18
CA ARG A 41 -5.62 5.24 7.91
C ARG A 41 -6.33 5.72 9.17
N ARG A 42 -6.62 4.82 10.12
CA ARG A 42 -7.21 5.20 11.41
C ARG A 42 -6.24 6.06 12.22
N GLN A 43 -4.96 5.68 12.27
CA GLN A 43 -3.93 6.47 12.95
C GLN A 43 -3.75 7.84 12.28
N GLU A 44 -3.66 7.89 10.96
CA GLU A 44 -3.57 9.14 10.20
C GLU A 44 -4.75 10.09 10.50
N LEU A 45 -5.96 9.56 10.66
CA LEU A 45 -7.14 10.37 11.02
C LEU A 45 -7.08 10.89 12.45
N GLU A 46 -6.54 10.12 13.39
CA GLU A 46 -6.33 10.59 14.77
C GLU A 46 -5.24 11.67 14.81
N ASP A 47 -4.14 11.46 14.10
CA ASP A 47 -3.04 12.44 14.01
C ASP A 47 -3.52 13.73 13.33
N ALA A 48 -4.33 13.61 12.28
CA ALA A 48 -4.90 14.75 11.56
C ALA A 48 -5.78 15.65 12.44
N LYS A 49 -6.34 15.15 13.55
CA LYS A 49 -7.09 15.99 14.51
C LYS A 49 -6.21 17.02 15.20
N VAL A 50 -4.92 16.71 15.37
CA VAL A 50 -3.95 17.57 16.08
C VAL A 50 -3.05 18.33 15.09
N MET A 51 -2.98 17.88 13.83
CA MET A 51 -2.21 18.54 12.79
C MET A 51 -2.72 19.95 12.47
N THR A 52 -1.80 20.84 12.10
CA THR A 52 -2.13 22.16 11.58
C THR A 52 -2.69 22.05 10.16
N PHE A 53 -3.63 22.94 9.81
CA PHE A 53 -4.23 22.95 8.47
C PHE A 53 -3.21 23.22 7.35
N ALA A 54 -2.29 24.15 7.59
CA ALA A 54 -1.22 24.48 6.66
C ALA A 54 0.14 24.02 7.21
N ARG A 55 0.98 23.48 6.32
CA ARG A 55 2.39 23.20 6.58
C ARG A 55 3.23 24.41 6.14
N HIS A 56 4.13 24.87 7.00
CA HIS A 56 5.07 25.95 6.70
C HIS A 56 6.49 25.41 6.54
N ALA A 57 7.43 26.28 6.14
CA ALA A 57 8.85 25.91 5.97
C ALA A 57 9.47 25.33 7.26
N ASP A 58 8.97 25.72 8.44
CA ASP A 58 9.47 25.28 9.73
C ASP A 58 8.77 24.02 10.28
N ASP A 59 7.88 23.38 9.50
CA ASP A 59 7.18 22.17 9.92
C ASP A 59 8.18 21.04 10.21
N LYS A 60 8.22 20.59 11.47
CA LYS A 60 9.23 19.63 11.93
C LYS A 60 9.08 18.27 11.24
N GLY A 61 7.86 17.76 11.12
CA GLY A 61 7.59 16.45 10.54
C GLY A 61 7.99 16.39 9.06
N LEU A 62 7.59 17.41 8.29
CA LEU A 62 7.99 17.52 6.87
C LEU A 62 9.50 17.65 6.72
N ASN A 63 10.15 18.46 7.56
CA ASN A 63 11.60 18.66 7.49
C ASN A 63 12.38 17.40 7.86
N GLU A 64 11.89 16.60 8.79
CA GLU A 64 12.46 15.28 9.12
C GLU A 64 12.33 14.33 7.92
N GLU A 65 11.14 14.21 7.31
CA GLU A 65 10.91 13.38 6.12
C GLU A 65 11.83 13.77 4.94
N LEU A 66 11.98 15.08 4.68
CA LEU A 66 12.82 15.60 3.59
C LEU A 66 14.33 15.37 3.82
N LYS A 67 14.76 15.28 5.08
CA LYS A 67 16.13 14.93 5.45
C LYS A 67 16.40 13.43 5.27
N GLU A 68 15.40 12.59 5.54
CA GLU A 68 15.52 11.14 5.38
C GLU A 68 15.51 10.68 3.91
N ARG A 69 14.93 11.48 3.01
CA ARG A 69 14.84 11.15 1.59
C ARG A 69 16.24 10.98 0.96
N GLU A 70 16.47 9.78 0.42
CA GLU A 70 17.67 9.46 -0.33
C GLU A 70 17.74 10.26 -1.64
N ARG A 71 18.91 10.82 -1.94
CA ARG A 71 19.18 11.58 -3.16
C ARG A 71 20.23 10.83 -3.98
N TRP A 72 19.87 10.52 -5.22
CA TRP A 72 20.68 9.65 -6.10
C TRP A 72 22.09 10.20 -6.41
N ASN A 73 22.28 11.52 -6.34
CA ASN A 73 23.52 12.22 -6.64
C ASN A 73 24.20 12.85 -5.41
N ASP A 74 23.88 12.39 -4.21
CA ASP A 74 24.50 12.94 -3.00
C ASP A 74 25.90 12.32 -2.78
N PRO A 75 27.00 13.10 -2.82
CA PRO A 75 28.34 12.59 -2.58
C PRO A 75 28.52 12.01 -1.16
N MET A 76 27.77 12.49 -0.17
CA MET A 76 27.80 11.95 1.20
C MET A 76 26.98 10.66 1.36
N ALA A 77 26.14 10.28 0.39
CA ALA A 77 25.31 9.07 0.49
C ALA A 77 26.17 7.82 0.74
N ARG A 78 27.35 7.72 0.12
CA ARG A 78 28.28 6.59 0.31
C ARG A 78 28.84 6.51 1.73
N LEU A 79 29.09 7.66 2.37
CA LEU A 79 29.60 7.75 3.75
C LEU A 79 28.49 7.48 4.78
N LEU A 80 27.26 7.90 4.49
CA LEU A 80 26.11 7.65 5.35
C LEU A 80 25.63 6.19 5.24
N ALA A 81 25.72 5.58 4.06
CA ALA A 81 25.35 4.18 3.83
C ALA A 81 26.18 3.20 4.67
N THR A 82 27.49 3.43 4.81
CA THR A 82 28.37 2.58 5.65
C THR A 82 28.01 2.68 7.14
N LYS A 83 27.67 3.88 7.61
CA LYS A 83 27.21 4.13 8.98
C LYS A 83 25.83 3.54 9.27
N LYS A 84 24.94 3.52 8.26
CA LYS A 84 23.63 2.89 8.36
C LYS A 84 23.76 1.36 8.31
N SER A 85 24.64 0.78 7.50
CA SER A 85 24.88 -0.67 7.47
C SER A 85 25.47 -1.23 8.77
N SER A 86 26.27 -0.44 9.51
CA SER A 86 26.81 -0.86 10.82
C SER A 86 25.81 -0.74 11.97
N SER A 87 24.72 0.03 11.79
CA SER A 87 23.64 0.20 12.78
C SER A 87 22.33 -0.49 12.37
N ALA A 88 22.22 -0.97 11.14
CA ALA A 88 21.03 -1.60 10.57
C ALA A 88 20.97 -3.11 10.84
N THR A 89 20.82 -3.46 12.11
CA THR A 89 20.08 -4.68 12.48
C THR A 89 18.55 -4.48 12.33
N GLY A 90 18.05 -3.30 11.90
CA GLY A 90 16.62 -3.01 12.04
C GLY A 90 15.87 -2.10 11.05
N SER A 91 16.46 -1.46 10.02
CA SER A 91 15.72 -0.41 9.28
C SER A 91 15.79 -0.51 7.75
N GLY A 92 15.41 -1.68 7.24
CA GLY A 92 15.21 -1.91 5.81
C GLY A 92 14.36 -3.14 5.54
N LYS A 93 13.45 -3.48 6.46
CA LYS A 93 12.54 -4.60 6.26
C LYS A 93 11.48 -4.13 5.27
N SER A 94 11.49 -4.71 4.07
CA SER A 94 10.32 -4.73 3.18
C SER A 94 9.04 -4.80 4.04
N ARG A 95 8.00 -4.02 3.69
CA ARG A 95 6.71 -4.03 4.41
C ARG A 95 6.10 -5.44 4.53
N SER A 96 6.60 -6.38 3.73
CA SER A 96 6.53 -7.81 4.02
C SER A 96 7.78 -8.25 4.81
N SER A 97 7.59 -8.60 6.08
CA SER A 97 8.61 -9.19 6.97
C SER A 97 9.25 -10.50 6.44
N GLY A 98 8.94 -10.91 5.21
CA GLY A 98 9.42 -12.13 4.57
C GLY A 98 10.51 -11.86 3.54
N LYS A 99 11.28 -12.93 3.29
CA LYS A 99 12.12 -13.08 2.10
C LYS A 99 11.28 -12.67 0.87
N SER A 100 11.81 -11.80 0.02
CA SER A 100 11.27 -11.51 -1.30
C SER A 100 12.07 -12.22 -2.38
N TYR A 101 11.48 -12.44 -3.56
CA TYR A 101 12.24 -12.90 -4.72
C TYR A 101 13.38 -11.93 -5.06
N GLN A 102 14.54 -12.48 -5.45
CA GLN A 102 15.76 -11.72 -5.73
C GLN A 102 16.09 -11.61 -7.23
N GLY A 103 15.47 -12.43 -8.08
CA GLY A 103 15.70 -12.39 -9.53
C GLY A 103 14.88 -11.31 -10.23
N ALA A 104 15.10 -11.19 -11.54
CA ALA A 104 14.27 -10.37 -12.41
C ALA A 104 12.88 -10.99 -12.57
N PHE A 105 11.85 -10.16 -12.66
CA PHE A 105 10.45 -10.58 -12.82
C PHE A 105 9.73 -9.59 -13.74
N GLU A 106 8.68 -10.05 -14.44
CA GLU A 106 7.87 -9.15 -15.27
C GLU A 106 7.10 -8.14 -14.38
N PRO A 107 7.01 -6.87 -14.81
CA PRO A 107 6.24 -5.87 -14.09
C PRO A 107 4.74 -6.22 -14.13
N ASN A 108 4.03 -5.87 -13.07
CA ASN A 108 2.57 -5.96 -13.00
C ASN A 108 1.96 -4.61 -12.62
N ARG A 109 0.67 -4.45 -12.87
CA ARG A 109 -0.08 -3.20 -12.60
C ARG A 109 0.00 -2.71 -11.16
N TYR A 110 0.23 -3.62 -10.21
CA TYR A 110 0.20 -3.33 -8.78
C TYR A 110 1.60 -3.20 -8.15
N GLY A 111 2.69 -3.32 -8.94
CA GLY A 111 4.07 -3.31 -8.42
C GLY A 111 4.37 -4.41 -7.40
N ILE A 112 3.56 -5.48 -7.35
CA ILE A 112 3.71 -6.56 -6.37
C ILE A 112 4.87 -7.46 -6.80
N LYS A 113 5.87 -7.58 -5.94
CA LYS A 113 7.00 -8.49 -6.18
C LYS A 113 6.57 -9.95 -5.99
N PRO A 114 7.11 -10.90 -6.78
CA PRO A 114 6.87 -12.31 -6.54
C PRO A 114 7.40 -12.75 -5.18
N GLY A 115 6.77 -13.79 -4.64
CA GLY A 115 7.21 -14.42 -3.39
C GLY A 115 8.59 -15.06 -3.53
N TRP A 116 9.34 -15.16 -2.44
CA TRP A 116 10.70 -15.72 -2.45
C TRP A 116 10.84 -17.16 -2.96
N ARG A 117 9.74 -17.92 -3.03
CA ARG A 117 9.72 -19.31 -3.51
C ARG A 117 9.39 -19.42 -5.00
N TRP A 118 9.15 -18.30 -5.68
CA TRP A 118 8.89 -18.31 -7.10
C TRP A 118 10.14 -18.78 -7.85
N ASP A 119 9.95 -19.61 -8.87
CA ASP A 119 11.03 -20.27 -9.62
C ASP A 119 11.60 -19.43 -10.76
N GLY A 120 11.02 -18.25 -11.01
CA GLY A 120 11.42 -17.36 -12.11
C GLY A 120 10.76 -17.65 -13.45
N VAL A 121 9.93 -18.70 -13.55
CA VAL A 121 9.25 -19.05 -14.80
C VAL A 121 7.88 -18.38 -14.84
N ASP A 122 7.69 -17.50 -15.83
CA ASP A 122 6.39 -16.90 -16.11
C ASP A 122 5.43 -17.94 -16.72
N ARG A 123 4.25 -18.06 -16.11
CA ARG A 123 3.16 -18.97 -16.51
C ARG A 123 1.88 -18.20 -16.82
N GLY A 124 1.97 -16.89 -17.05
CA GLY A 124 0.84 -16.04 -17.40
C GLY A 124 0.38 -16.20 -18.85
N ASN A 125 -0.81 -15.69 -19.14
CA ASN A 125 -1.38 -15.60 -20.49
C ASN A 125 -0.86 -14.38 -21.30
N GLY A 126 0.11 -13.63 -20.75
CA GLY A 126 0.63 -12.39 -21.32
C GLY A 126 -0.29 -11.17 -21.21
N PHE A 127 -1.34 -11.22 -20.38
CA PHE A 127 -2.28 -10.10 -20.20
C PHE A 127 -1.61 -8.82 -19.72
N GLU A 128 -0.75 -8.89 -18.70
CA GLU A 128 -0.08 -7.71 -18.12
C GLU A 128 0.76 -6.98 -19.19
N ARG A 129 1.50 -7.73 -20.02
CA ARG A 129 2.26 -7.17 -21.15
C ARG A 129 1.35 -6.47 -22.19
N LYS A 130 0.23 -7.10 -22.56
CA LYS A 130 -0.75 -6.48 -23.48
C LYS A 130 -1.39 -5.24 -22.89
N TRP A 131 -1.66 -5.24 -21.59
CA TRP A 131 -2.23 -4.10 -20.87
C TRP A 131 -1.29 -2.90 -20.88
N PHE A 132 0.01 -3.11 -20.60
CA PHE A 132 1.00 -2.02 -20.67
C PHE A 132 1.15 -1.48 -22.09
N ALA A 133 1.21 -2.36 -23.10
CA ALA A 133 1.29 -1.95 -24.49
C ALA A 133 0.07 -1.11 -24.91
N ALA A 134 -1.14 -1.52 -24.52
CA ALA A 134 -2.36 -0.76 -24.81
C ALA A 134 -2.36 0.61 -24.13
N ARG A 135 -1.90 0.70 -22.87
CA ARG A 135 -1.85 1.98 -22.15
C ARG A 135 -0.80 2.93 -22.73
N ASN A 136 0.35 2.42 -23.14
CA ASN A 136 1.37 3.20 -23.82
C ASN A 136 0.84 3.72 -25.15
N ARG A 137 0.18 2.87 -25.95
CA ARG A 137 -0.44 3.29 -27.21
C ARG A 137 -1.39 4.48 -27.05
N VAL A 138 -2.25 4.45 -26.03
CA VAL A 138 -3.18 5.56 -25.75
C VAL A 138 -2.40 6.84 -25.42
N LYS A 139 -1.39 6.76 -24.54
CA LYS A 139 -0.56 7.91 -24.20
C LYS A 139 0.22 8.46 -25.39
N ASP A 140 0.73 7.58 -26.24
CA ASP A 140 1.48 7.95 -27.43
C ASP A 140 0.57 8.71 -28.41
N GLN A 141 -0.69 8.26 -28.56
CA GLN A 141 -1.70 8.97 -29.36
C GLN A 141 -2.03 10.34 -28.77
N GLU A 142 -2.30 10.43 -27.47
CA GLU A 142 -2.56 11.71 -26.79
C GLU A 142 -1.39 12.70 -26.98
N ASN A 143 -0.15 12.22 -26.88
CA ASN A 143 1.04 13.04 -27.08
C ASN A 143 1.20 13.50 -28.53
N LEU A 144 0.90 12.63 -29.51
CA LEU A 144 0.94 12.96 -30.93
C LEU A 144 -0.13 13.99 -31.30
N GLU A 145 -1.36 13.80 -30.82
CA GLU A 145 -2.46 14.76 -31.02
C GLU A 145 -2.12 16.12 -30.42
N TYR A 146 -1.58 16.14 -29.19
CA TYR A 146 -1.11 17.38 -28.57
C TYR A 146 0.01 18.04 -29.39
N ALA A 147 1.00 17.27 -29.85
CA ALA A 147 2.08 17.82 -30.69
C ALA A 147 1.54 18.42 -31.99
N TRP A 148 0.59 17.76 -32.65
CA TRP A 148 -0.05 18.29 -33.86
C TRP A 148 -0.88 19.55 -33.60
N GLN A 149 -1.61 19.63 -32.49
CA GLN A 149 -2.36 20.83 -32.11
C GLN A 149 -1.47 22.03 -31.80
N MET A 150 -0.23 21.81 -31.34
CA MET A 150 0.71 22.88 -31.01
C MET A 150 1.52 23.36 -32.22
N ASP A 151 1.64 22.52 -33.25
CA ASP A 151 2.34 22.85 -34.51
C ASP A 151 1.42 23.59 -35.52
N GLU A 152 0.11 23.64 -35.27
CA GLU A 152 -0.90 24.43 -36.03
C GLU A 152 -1.21 25.77 -35.33
#